data_AF-A0A2N8TTU6-F1
#
_entry.id   AF-A0A2N8TTU6-F1
#
_cell.length_a   1.000
_cell.length_b   1.000
_cell.length_c   1.000
_cell.angle_alpha   90.00
_cell.angle_beta   90.00
_cell.angle_gamma   90.00
#
_symmetry.space_group_name_H-M   'P 1'
#
loop_
_entity.id
_entity.type
_entity.pdbx_description
1 polymer ?
#
loop_
_entity_poly.entity_id
_entity_poly.type
_entity_poly.pdbx_seq_one_letter_code
_entity_poly.pdbx_strand_id
1 'polypeptide(L)'
;MAALRAWAEPGLRARLIKAAWDAGNQNINELTEAARVDRKTVYADLAAEGIDPKTDRTQGGTPVIESITVSGMFGDERDNDRLSMAEVARLRDAQDLTLEQAQWVFTERLNAHEAAAWHNKVAPMASVVIDRNREAERALRKWDTAWEALSSAKLSEWAAAHHRFIIAWDEAREALNRQTAAWERLMKEGGKLSKDARRIYEEAVSDHKRIDVYDQGDTPGAFAEGMEAQHQHRARLAAQTLRALSGASEG
;
A
#
# COMPACT_ATOMS: atom_id res chain seq x y z
N MET A 1 -7.29 29.42 13.83
CA MET A 1 -8.01 29.23 15.12
C MET A 1 -8.73 27.88 15.25
N ALA A 2 -9.39 27.35 14.22
CA ALA A 2 -10.02 26.02 14.29
C ALA A 2 -8.99 24.87 14.38
N ALA A 3 -7.93 24.92 13.55
CA ALA A 3 -6.85 23.92 13.58
C ALA A 3 -6.10 23.84 14.93
N LEU A 4 -5.88 24.98 15.59
CA LEU A 4 -5.29 25.04 16.94
C LEU A 4 -6.24 24.46 18.00
N ARG A 5 -7.55 24.66 17.85
CA ARG A 5 -8.56 24.06 18.75
C ARG A 5 -8.69 22.56 18.54
N ALA A 6 -8.59 22.09 17.30
CA ALA A 6 -8.51 20.66 16.98
C ALA A 6 -7.25 20.04 17.59
N TRP A 7 -6.10 20.70 17.46
CA TRP A 7 -4.84 20.25 18.07
C TRP A 7 -4.93 20.12 19.60
N ALA A 8 -5.67 21.02 20.25
CA ALA A 8 -5.86 21.03 21.70
C ALA A 8 -6.91 20.02 22.21
N GLU A 9 -7.53 19.22 21.34
CA GLU A 9 -8.54 18.24 21.75
C GLU A 9 -7.88 17.10 22.56
N PRO A 10 -8.32 16.85 23.81
CA PRO A 10 -7.83 15.73 24.60
C PRO A 10 -8.02 14.40 23.84
N GLY A 11 -6.98 13.57 23.79
CA GLY A 11 -7.04 12.28 23.10
C GLY A 11 -6.89 12.34 21.57
N LEU A 12 -6.67 13.51 20.95
CA LEU A 12 -6.37 13.58 19.50
C LEU A 12 -5.18 12.68 19.12
N ARG A 13 -4.09 12.73 19.90
CA ARG A 13 -2.90 11.90 19.64
C ARG A 13 -3.25 10.41 19.62
N ALA A 14 -4.04 9.95 20.59
CA ALA A 14 -4.46 8.55 20.68
C ALA A 14 -5.31 8.14 19.47
N ARG A 15 -6.28 8.97 19.07
CA ARG A 15 -7.07 8.74 17.85
C ARG A 15 -6.24 8.74 16.57
N LEU A 16 -5.21 9.59 16.46
CA LEU A 16 -4.30 9.60 15.31
C LEU A 16 -3.40 8.36 15.29
N ILE A 17 -2.89 7.93 16.45
CA ILE A 17 -2.12 6.68 16.58
C ILE A 17 -3.01 5.49 16.22
N LYS A 18 -4.26 5.45 16.68
CA LYS A 18 -5.25 4.45 16.29
C LYS A 18 -5.50 4.46 14.78
N ALA A 19 -5.71 5.63 14.18
CA ALA A 19 -5.93 5.73 12.74
C ALA A 19 -4.72 5.19 11.94
N ALA A 20 -3.49 5.49 12.39
CA ALA A 20 -2.27 4.92 11.80
C ALA A 20 -2.18 3.40 11.98
N TRP A 21 -2.58 2.89 13.15
CA TRP A 21 -2.66 1.46 13.45
C TRP A 21 -3.65 0.73 12.53
N ASP A 22 -4.86 1.26 12.40
CA ASP A 22 -5.94 0.72 11.56
C ASP A 22 -5.58 0.80 10.08
N ALA A 23 -4.81 1.81 9.66
CA ALA A 23 -4.22 1.90 8.32
C ALA A 23 -3.08 0.87 8.09
N GLY A 24 -2.75 0.06 9.11
CA GLY A 24 -1.79 -1.02 9.04
C GLY A 24 -0.38 -0.66 9.49
N ASN A 25 -0.14 0.55 9.99
CA ASN A 25 1.14 0.88 10.63
C ASN A 25 1.15 0.42 12.09
N GLN A 26 1.42 -0.87 12.28
CA GLN A 26 1.39 -1.53 13.59
C GLN A 26 2.80 -1.70 14.23
N ASN A 27 3.80 -1.02 13.65
CA ASN A 27 5.13 -0.97 14.19
C ASN A 27 5.21 0.12 15.26
N ILE A 28 5.32 -0.29 16.52
CA ILE A 28 5.37 0.62 17.67
C ILE A 28 6.54 1.60 17.55
N ASN A 29 7.65 1.22 16.91
CA ASN A 29 8.80 2.10 16.73
C ASN A 29 8.50 3.22 15.72
N GLU A 30 7.80 2.88 14.64
CA GLU A 30 7.40 3.85 13.62
C GLU A 30 6.37 4.82 14.19
N LEU A 31 5.41 4.32 14.97
CA LEU A 31 4.44 5.15 15.67
C LEU A 31 5.12 6.09 16.67
N THR A 32 6.13 5.63 17.41
CA THR A 32 6.89 6.51 18.33
C THR A 32 7.65 7.60 17.61
N GLU A 33 8.29 7.27 16.48
CA GLU A 33 9.08 8.21 15.71
C GLU A 33 8.18 9.27 15.06
N ALA A 34 7.08 8.83 14.43
CA ALA A 34 6.11 9.72 13.79
C ALA A 34 5.41 10.65 14.80
N ALA A 35 5.00 10.11 15.96
CA ALA A 35 4.33 10.90 16.99
C ALA A 35 5.30 11.68 17.89
N ARG A 36 6.62 11.45 17.78
CA ARG A 36 7.67 12.04 18.64
C ARG A 36 7.41 11.84 20.13
N VAL A 37 6.95 10.65 20.50
CA VAL A 37 6.72 10.24 21.89
C VAL A 37 7.45 8.94 22.18
N ASP A 38 7.62 8.61 23.45
CA ASP A 38 8.22 7.35 23.83
C ASP A 38 7.26 6.15 23.60
N ARG A 39 7.83 4.93 23.57
CA ARG A 39 7.07 3.69 23.37
C ARG A 39 5.94 3.51 24.38
N LYS A 40 6.18 3.83 25.65
CA LYS A 40 5.18 3.66 26.72
C LYS A 40 3.98 4.56 26.49
N THR A 41 4.20 5.78 25.99
CA THR A 41 3.12 6.68 25.58
C THR A 41 2.31 6.11 24.42
N VAL A 42 2.94 5.55 23.38
CA VAL A 42 2.21 4.88 22.29
C VAL A 42 1.39 3.69 22.80
N TYR A 43 1.95 2.84 23.67
CA TYR A 43 1.20 1.74 24.27
C TYR A 43 0.00 2.24 25.09
N ALA A 44 0.17 3.31 25.86
CA ALA A 44 -0.91 3.89 26.66
C ALA A 44 -2.01 4.49 25.77
N ASP A 45 -1.64 5.16 24.69
CA ASP A 45 -2.57 5.74 23.71
C ASP A 45 -3.35 4.66 22.96
N LEU A 46 -2.69 3.58 22.52
CA LEU A 46 -3.37 2.43 21.89
C LEU A 46 -4.31 1.74 22.89
N ALA A 47 -3.89 1.56 24.14
CA ALA A 47 -4.71 0.97 25.18
C ALA A 47 -5.94 1.84 25.52
N ALA A 48 -5.79 3.17 25.52
CA ALA A 48 -6.91 4.10 25.72
C ALA A 48 -7.97 3.99 24.62
N GLU A 49 -7.56 3.56 23.43
CA GLU A 49 -8.42 3.30 22.26
C GLU A 49 -8.85 1.83 22.15
N GLY A 50 -8.56 1.01 23.17
CA GLY A 50 -8.97 -0.39 23.25
C GLY A 50 -8.13 -1.37 22.42
N ILE A 51 -6.91 -0.98 22.01
CA ILE A 51 -5.98 -1.83 21.25
C ILE A 51 -4.88 -2.35 22.18
N ASP A 52 -4.67 -3.68 22.22
CA ASP A 52 -3.49 -4.32 22.79
C ASP A 52 -2.51 -4.70 21.66
N PRO A 53 -1.38 -4.00 21.50
CA PRO A 53 -0.43 -4.27 20.43
C PRO A 53 0.22 -5.67 20.46
N LYS A 54 0.11 -6.42 21.56
CA LYS A 54 0.62 -7.78 21.67
C LYS A 54 -0.31 -8.81 21.04
N THR A 55 -1.63 -8.58 21.12
CA THR A 55 -2.65 -9.51 20.62
C THR A 55 -3.26 -9.02 19.31
N ASP A 56 -3.32 -7.71 19.12
CA ASP A 56 -4.07 -7.07 18.03
C ASP A 56 -3.16 -6.66 16.87
N ARG A 57 -1.86 -6.97 16.97
CA ARG A 57 -0.97 -6.97 15.80
C ARG A 57 -1.49 -8.00 14.83
N THR A 58 -1.88 -7.55 13.63
CA THR A 58 -1.83 -8.42 12.46
C THR A 58 -0.40 -8.94 12.38
N GLN A 59 -0.23 -10.25 12.55
CA GLN A 59 1.06 -10.90 12.78
C GLN A 59 2.04 -10.66 11.62
N GLY A 60 2.72 -9.51 11.54
CA GLY A 60 3.84 -9.23 10.63
C GLY A 60 3.64 -9.63 9.15
N GLY A 61 2.41 -9.91 8.74
CA GLY A 61 2.09 -10.47 7.45
C GLY A 61 1.89 -9.32 6.49
N THR A 62 2.50 -9.44 5.31
CA THR A 62 2.05 -8.72 4.12
C THR A 62 0.51 -8.72 4.14
N PRO A 63 -0.17 -7.56 4.11
CA PRO A 63 -1.63 -7.52 4.10
C PRO A 63 -2.10 -8.39 2.94
N VAL A 64 -2.76 -9.49 3.27
CA VAL A 64 -3.20 -10.48 2.29
C VAL A 64 -4.59 -10.06 1.85
N ILE A 65 -4.70 -9.64 0.60
CA ILE A 65 -6.00 -9.51 -0.05
C ILE A 65 -6.54 -10.93 -0.20
N GLU A 66 -7.64 -11.21 0.51
CA GLU A 66 -8.27 -12.53 0.53
C GLU A 66 -8.84 -12.88 -0.84
N SER A 67 -8.79 -14.16 -1.18
CA SER A 67 -9.58 -14.66 -2.30
C SER A 67 -11.07 -14.49 -2.04
N ILE A 68 -11.84 -14.29 -3.11
CA ILE A 68 -13.28 -14.08 -3.07
C ILE A 68 -14.02 -15.17 -3.83
N THR A 69 -15.32 -15.23 -3.57
CA THR A 69 -16.29 -15.84 -4.49
C THR A 69 -17.26 -14.77 -4.95
N VAL A 70 -17.68 -14.83 -6.21
CA VAL A 70 -18.65 -13.89 -6.79
C VAL A 70 -19.85 -14.71 -7.23
N SER A 71 -21.01 -14.49 -6.60
CA SER A 71 -22.22 -15.28 -6.86
C SER A 71 -22.01 -16.80 -6.70
N GLY A 72 -21.11 -17.21 -5.80
CA GLY A 72 -20.75 -18.62 -5.59
C GLY A 72 -19.72 -19.18 -6.59
N MET A 73 -19.19 -18.35 -7.49
CA MET A 73 -18.10 -18.73 -8.40
C MET A 73 -16.75 -18.35 -7.79
N PHE A 74 -15.81 -19.30 -7.73
CA PHE A 74 -14.43 -19.02 -7.30
C PHE A 74 -13.52 -18.59 -8.46
N GLY A 75 -13.91 -18.88 -9.71
CA GLY A 75 -13.12 -18.50 -10.88
C GLY A 75 -12.07 -19.53 -11.31
N ASP A 76 -12.16 -20.78 -10.87
CA ASP A 76 -11.31 -21.85 -11.41
C ASP A 76 -11.90 -22.45 -12.70
N GLU A 77 -11.06 -22.98 -13.60
CA GLU A 77 -11.53 -23.52 -14.89
C GLU A 77 -12.45 -24.74 -14.75
N ARG A 78 -12.41 -25.46 -13.61
CA ARG A 78 -13.20 -26.68 -13.37
C ARG A 78 -14.63 -26.35 -12.95
N ASP A 79 -14.84 -25.15 -12.44
CA ASP A 79 -16.11 -24.61 -11.99
C ASP A 79 -16.93 -23.98 -13.13
N ASN A 80 -16.28 -23.47 -14.18
CA ASN A 80 -16.92 -22.50 -15.09
C ASN A 80 -18.15 -23.05 -15.83
N ASP A 81 -17.97 -24.02 -16.73
CA ASP A 81 -19.07 -24.50 -17.57
C ASP A 81 -20.02 -25.38 -16.76
N ARG A 82 -19.49 -26.21 -15.87
CA ARG A 82 -20.28 -27.20 -15.13
C ARG A 82 -21.21 -26.53 -14.11
N LEU A 83 -20.70 -25.59 -13.30
CA LEU A 83 -21.55 -24.91 -12.30
C LEU A 83 -22.52 -23.94 -12.97
N SER A 84 -22.08 -23.24 -14.03
CA SER A 84 -22.97 -22.35 -14.79
C SER A 84 -24.11 -23.13 -15.44
N MET A 85 -23.82 -24.25 -16.11
CA MET A 85 -24.85 -25.10 -16.73
C MET A 85 -25.75 -25.78 -15.70
N ALA A 86 -25.20 -26.25 -14.58
CA ALA A 86 -25.99 -26.88 -13.52
C ALA A 86 -26.97 -25.89 -12.89
N GLU A 87 -26.56 -24.65 -12.67
CA GLU A 87 -27.44 -23.62 -12.14
C GLU A 87 -28.51 -23.20 -13.15
N VAL A 88 -28.15 -23.03 -14.42
CA VAL A 88 -29.12 -22.73 -15.48
C VAL A 88 -30.16 -23.83 -15.58
N ALA A 89 -29.75 -25.10 -15.54
CA ALA A 89 -30.66 -26.24 -15.50
C ALA A 89 -31.57 -26.19 -14.27
N ARG A 90 -31.01 -25.98 -13.07
CA ARG A 90 -31.77 -25.86 -11.82
C ARG A 90 -32.81 -24.74 -11.87
N LEU A 91 -32.44 -23.57 -12.38
CA LEU A 91 -33.34 -22.42 -12.48
C LEU A 91 -34.40 -22.61 -13.57
N ARG A 92 -34.05 -23.23 -14.71
CA ARG A 92 -35.03 -23.57 -15.75
C ARG A 92 -36.10 -24.51 -15.21
N ASP A 93 -35.69 -25.54 -14.46
CA ASP A 93 -36.62 -26.51 -13.87
C ASP A 93 -37.46 -25.90 -12.73
N ALA A 94 -36.92 -24.93 -11.99
CA ALA A 94 -37.60 -24.30 -10.85
C ALA A 94 -38.48 -23.10 -11.22
N GLN A 95 -38.17 -22.39 -12.32
CA GLN A 95 -38.78 -21.09 -12.65
C GLN A 95 -39.36 -21.00 -14.06
N ASP A 96 -39.36 -22.11 -14.81
CA ASP A 96 -39.84 -22.19 -16.20
C ASP A 96 -39.25 -21.08 -17.10
N LEU A 97 -37.93 -20.89 -16.98
CA LEU A 97 -37.22 -19.84 -17.72
C LEU A 97 -37.32 -20.05 -19.23
N THR A 98 -37.53 -18.96 -19.97
CA THR A 98 -37.36 -18.96 -21.43
C THR A 98 -35.90 -19.22 -21.81
N LEU A 99 -35.66 -19.61 -23.07
CA LEU A 99 -34.30 -19.80 -23.58
C LEU A 99 -33.46 -18.52 -23.45
N GLU A 100 -34.05 -17.36 -23.72
CA GLU A 100 -33.38 -16.05 -23.59
C GLU A 100 -33.01 -15.76 -22.13
N GLN A 101 -33.93 -16.00 -21.19
CA GLN A 101 -33.65 -15.84 -19.76
C GLN A 101 -32.56 -16.80 -19.27
N ALA A 102 -32.60 -18.06 -19.71
CA ALA A 102 -31.57 -19.05 -19.40
C ALA A 102 -30.20 -18.63 -19.95
N GLN A 103 -30.16 -18.09 -21.17
CA GLN A 103 -28.93 -17.57 -21.77
C GLN A 103 -28.39 -16.36 -21.02
N TRP A 104 -29.26 -15.43 -20.60
CA TRP A 104 -28.87 -14.29 -19.78
C TRP A 104 -28.27 -14.72 -18.44
N VAL A 105 -28.91 -15.66 -17.73
CA VAL A 105 -28.38 -16.23 -16.48
C VAL A 105 -27.01 -16.87 -16.70
N PHE A 106 -26.85 -17.62 -17.78
CA PHE A 106 -25.58 -18.23 -18.15
C PHE A 106 -24.49 -17.16 -18.35
N THR A 107 -24.79 -16.09 -19.09
CA THR A 107 -23.85 -14.99 -19.32
C THR A 107 -23.47 -14.26 -18.02
N GLU A 108 -24.42 -13.95 -17.14
CA GLU A 108 -24.12 -13.34 -15.84
C GLU A 108 -23.22 -14.25 -14.99
N ARG A 109 -23.42 -15.57 -15.05
CA ARG A 109 -22.56 -16.55 -14.35
C ARG A 109 -21.15 -16.61 -14.92
N LEU A 110 -20.99 -16.58 -16.25
CA LEU A 110 -19.68 -16.49 -16.88
C LEU A 110 -18.94 -15.20 -16.49
N ASN A 111 -19.63 -14.07 -16.45
CA ASN A 111 -19.03 -12.80 -16.05
C ASN A 111 -18.66 -12.78 -14.55
N ALA A 112 -19.47 -13.41 -13.68
CA ALA A 112 -19.14 -13.60 -12.27
C ALA A 112 -17.91 -14.51 -12.08
N HIS A 113 -17.79 -15.57 -12.90
CA HIS A 113 -16.59 -16.41 -12.95
C HIS A 113 -15.36 -15.61 -13.37
N GLU A 114 -15.44 -14.84 -14.45
CA GLU A 114 -14.35 -13.97 -14.93
C GLU A 114 -13.91 -12.98 -13.83
N ALA A 115 -14.88 -12.35 -13.15
CA ALA A 115 -14.63 -11.43 -12.04
C ALA A 115 -13.86 -12.10 -10.88
N ALA A 116 -14.33 -13.27 -10.42
CA ALA A 116 -13.68 -14.00 -9.34
C ALA A 116 -12.27 -14.51 -9.76
N ALA A 117 -12.15 -15.04 -10.98
CA ALA A 117 -10.90 -15.54 -11.53
C ALA A 117 -9.84 -14.44 -11.60
N TRP A 118 -10.24 -13.27 -12.12
CA TRP A 118 -9.40 -12.09 -12.17
C TRP A 118 -8.96 -11.66 -10.77
N HIS A 119 -9.91 -11.48 -9.84
CA HIS A 119 -9.58 -11.03 -8.48
C HIS A 119 -8.61 -12.00 -7.82
N ASN A 120 -8.91 -13.30 -7.83
CA ASN A 120 -8.11 -14.32 -7.15
C ASN A 120 -6.72 -14.46 -7.76
N LYS A 121 -6.57 -14.20 -9.06
CA LYS A 121 -5.26 -14.10 -9.72
C LYS A 121 -4.49 -12.85 -9.27
N VAL A 122 -5.17 -11.71 -9.18
CA VAL A 122 -4.56 -10.39 -8.94
C VAL A 122 -4.27 -10.13 -7.46
N ALA A 123 -5.11 -10.61 -6.56
CA ALA A 123 -5.01 -10.46 -5.11
C ALA A 123 -3.61 -10.72 -4.51
N PRO A 124 -2.93 -11.85 -4.82
CA PRO A 124 -1.58 -12.08 -4.29
C PRO A 124 -0.56 -11.06 -4.80
N MET A 125 -0.65 -10.63 -6.06
CA MET A 125 0.25 -9.62 -6.62
C MET A 125 0.00 -8.23 -6.04
N ALA A 126 -1.27 -7.85 -5.88
CA ALA A 126 -1.65 -6.60 -5.24
C ALA A 126 -1.21 -6.55 -3.77
N SER A 127 -1.28 -7.68 -3.06
CA SER A 127 -0.73 -7.81 -1.69
C SER A 127 0.78 -7.52 -1.67
N VAL A 128 1.54 -8.06 -2.63
CA VAL A 128 2.97 -7.76 -2.78
C VAL A 128 3.20 -6.27 -3.06
N VAL A 129 2.40 -5.66 -3.93
CA VAL A 129 2.51 -4.21 -4.22
C VAL A 129 2.28 -3.37 -2.96
N ILE A 130 1.27 -3.67 -2.15
CA ILE A 130 1.01 -2.95 -0.89
C ILE A 130 2.22 -3.05 0.05
N ASP A 131 2.81 -4.23 0.18
CA ASP A 131 4.02 -4.43 0.99
C ASP A 131 5.21 -3.62 0.47
N ARG A 132 5.43 -3.61 -0.86
CA ARG A 132 6.53 -2.84 -1.47
C ARG A 132 6.31 -1.34 -1.41
N ASN A 133 5.07 -0.86 -1.50
CA ASN A 133 4.75 0.55 -1.26
C ASN A 133 5.17 0.95 0.17
N ARG A 134 4.79 0.15 1.18
CA ARG A 134 5.17 0.40 2.58
C ARG A 134 6.68 0.35 2.80
N GLU A 135 7.38 -0.58 2.13
CA GLU A 135 8.83 -0.67 2.18
C GLU A 135 9.51 0.58 1.60
N ALA A 136 9.09 1.00 0.39
CA ALA A 136 9.60 2.19 -0.27
C ALA A 136 9.35 3.44 0.59
N GLU A 137 8.13 3.63 1.09
CA GLU A 137 7.81 4.74 2.00
C GLU A 137 8.70 4.79 3.25
N ARG A 138 8.98 3.65 3.89
CA ARG A 138 9.88 3.59 5.04
C ARG A 138 11.30 4.00 4.67
N ALA A 139 11.81 3.49 3.55
CA ALA A 139 13.16 3.81 3.09
C ALA A 139 13.29 5.29 2.70
N LEU A 140 12.27 5.86 2.05
CA LEU A 140 12.20 7.29 1.73
C LEU A 140 12.21 8.17 2.99
N ARG A 141 11.40 7.84 4.01
CA ARG A 141 11.40 8.56 5.29
C ARG A 141 12.76 8.53 5.97
N LYS A 142 13.47 7.40 5.94
CA LYS A 142 14.85 7.30 6.45
C LYS A 142 15.80 8.20 5.68
N TRP A 143 15.67 8.25 4.36
CA TRP A 143 16.49 9.11 3.51
C TRP A 143 16.28 10.60 3.82
N ASP A 144 15.02 11.03 3.96
CA ASP A 144 14.71 12.41 4.38
C ASP A 144 15.25 12.73 5.78
N THR A 145 15.11 11.81 6.73
CA THR A 145 15.65 11.97 8.10
C THR A 145 17.18 12.09 8.08
N ALA A 146 17.86 11.28 7.25
CA ALA A 146 19.30 11.35 7.11
C ALA A 146 19.76 12.67 6.47
N TRP A 147 18.98 13.21 5.52
CA TRP A 147 19.21 14.53 4.94
C TRP A 147 19.07 15.65 5.98
N GLU A 148 18.01 15.65 6.78
CA GLU A 148 17.83 16.61 7.88
C GLU A 148 18.98 16.55 8.88
N ALA A 149 19.37 15.34 9.30
CA ALA A 149 20.50 15.15 10.20
C ALA A 149 21.81 15.71 9.62
N LEU A 150 22.08 15.46 8.34
CA LEU A 150 23.24 16.02 7.63
C LEU A 150 23.23 17.55 7.62
N SER A 151 22.08 18.17 7.38
CA SER A 151 21.95 19.64 7.33
C SER A 151 22.23 20.33 8.68
N SER A 152 22.05 19.60 9.78
CA SER A 152 22.30 20.07 11.15
C SER A 152 23.63 19.61 11.75
N ALA A 153 24.40 18.79 11.03
CA ALA A 153 25.58 18.14 11.58
C ALA A 153 26.72 19.13 11.85
N LYS A 154 27.41 18.94 12.97
CA LYS A 154 28.69 19.62 13.24
C LYS A 154 29.76 19.15 12.25
N LEU A 155 30.76 19.98 11.98
CA LEU A 155 31.84 19.64 11.03
C LEU A 155 32.53 18.30 11.37
N SER A 156 32.79 18.04 12.66
CA SER A 156 33.40 16.80 13.14
C SER A 156 32.56 15.54 12.91
N GLU A 157 31.25 15.68 12.74
CA GLU A 157 30.29 14.58 12.55
C GLU A 157 29.80 14.50 11.09
N TRP A 158 30.15 15.49 10.26
CA TRP A 158 29.60 15.69 8.93
C TRP A 158 29.87 14.49 8.02
N ALA A 159 31.10 13.95 8.04
CA ALA A 159 31.46 12.79 7.22
C ALA A 159 30.60 11.55 7.55
N ALA A 160 30.35 11.29 8.84
CA ALA A 160 29.52 10.18 9.27
C ALA A 160 28.04 10.41 8.92
N ALA A 161 27.53 11.63 9.07
CA ALA A 161 26.18 11.99 8.66
C ALA A 161 25.99 11.85 7.14
N HIS A 162 26.98 12.28 6.34
CA HIS A 162 26.94 12.16 4.89
C HIS A 162 26.94 10.70 4.45
N HIS A 163 27.76 9.85 5.07
CA HIS A 163 27.75 8.41 4.79
C HIS A 163 26.38 7.78 5.06
N ARG A 164 25.72 8.12 6.18
CA ARG A 164 24.35 7.66 6.47
C ARG A 164 23.33 8.13 5.44
N PHE A 165 23.46 9.38 4.96
CA PHE A 165 22.62 9.92 3.90
C PHE A 165 22.76 9.13 2.59
N ILE A 166 23.99 8.76 2.20
CA ILE A 166 24.23 7.94 0.99
C ILE A 166 23.66 6.52 1.17
N ILE A 167 23.88 5.87 2.30
CA ILE A 167 23.31 4.53 2.56
C ILE A 167 21.77 4.58 2.50
N ALA A 168 21.15 5.56 3.17
CA ALA A 168 19.71 5.70 3.17
C ALA A 168 19.15 5.97 1.77
N TRP A 169 19.89 6.70 0.93
CA TRP A 169 19.55 6.88 -0.48
C TRP A 169 19.59 5.56 -1.26
N ASP A 170 20.64 4.76 -1.12
CA ASP A 170 20.76 3.47 -1.80
C ASP A 170 19.62 2.53 -1.37
N GLU A 171 19.31 2.46 -0.08
CA GLU A 171 18.16 1.70 0.44
C GLU A 171 16.83 2.17 -0.17
N ALA A 172 16.60 3.49 -0.24
CA ALA A 172 15.38 4.08 -0.82
C ALA A 172 15.27 3.75 -2.31
N ARG A 173 16.35 3.90 -3.07
CA ARG A 173 16.39 3.57 -4.50
C ARG A 173 16.12 2.09 -4.75
N GLU A 174 16.71 1.21 -3.96
CA GLU A 174 16.50 -0.24 -4.10
C GLU A 174 15.05 -0.62 -3.77
N ALA A 175 14.45 -0.04 -2.73
CA ALA A 175 13.06 -0.26 -2.37
C ALA A 175 12.10 0.25 -3.45
N LEU A 176 12.36 1.44 -4.02
CA LEU A 176 11.61 1.98 -5.17
C LEU A 176 11.70 1.05 -6.39
N ASN A 177 12.88 0.52 -6.71
CA ASN A 177 13.03 -0.43 -7.82
C ASN A 177 12.21 -1.71 -7.60
N ARG A 178 12.20 -2.25 -6.38
CA ARG A 178 11.34 -3.41 -6.03
C ARG A 178 9.85 -3.08 -6.15
N GLN A 179 9.45 -1.89 -5.70
CA GLN A 179 8.08 -1.40 -5.81
C GLN A 179 7.65 -1.29 -7.28
N THR A 180 8.47 -0.66 -8.12
CA THR A 180 8.23 -0.53 -9.56
C THR A 180 8.10 -1.90 -10.23
N ALA A 181 9.02 -2.83 -9.95
CA ALA A 181 8.95 -4.18 -10.51
C ALA A 181 7.68 -4.95 -10.09
N ALA A 182 7.24 -4.79 -8.83
CA ALA A 182 5.99 -5.39 -8.36
C ALA A 182 4.76 -4.80 -9.07
N TRP A 183 4.74 -3.47 -9.26
CA TRP A 183 3.69 -2.78 -10.00
C TRP A 183 3.64 -3.18 -11.47
N GLU A 184 4.79 -3.21 -12.16
CA GLU A 184 4.87 -3.63 -13.55
C GLU A 184 4.37 -5.07 -13.73
N ARG A 185 4.72 -5.96 -12.80
CA ARG A 185 4.22 -7.33 -12.78
C ARG A 185 2.71 -7.37 -12.62
N LEU A 186 2.16 -6.64 -11.65
CA LEU A 186 0.72 -6.54 -11.41
C LEU A 186 -0.02 -6.05 -12.67
N MET A 187 0.48 -4.99 -13.31
CA MET A 187 -0.12 -4.44 -14.52
C MET A 187 -0.04 -5.39 -15.72
N LYS A 188 1.08 -6.10 -15.86
CA LYS A 188 1.30 -7.06 -16.95
C LYS A 188 0.46 -8.33 -16.80
N GLU A 189 0.44 -8.92 -15.60
CA GLU A 189 -0.23 -10.20 -15.34
C GLU A 189 -1.70 -10.04 -14.97
N GLY A 190 -2.10 -8.89 -14.43
CA GLY A 190 -3.48 -8.62 -14.01
C GLY A 190 -4.47 -8.47 -15.16
N GLY A 191 -4.01 -8.12 -16.37
CA GLY A 191 -4.89 -8.04 -17.54
C GLY A 191 -5.98 -6.97 -17.40
N LYS A 192 -7.12 -7.15 -18.08
CA LYS A 192 -8.30 -6.30 -17.96
C LYS A 192 -9.54 -7.17 -17.82
N LEU A 193 -10.47 -6.76 -16.97
CA LEU A 193 -11.82 -7.32 -16.93
C LEU A 193 -12.65 -6.82 -18.11
N SER A 194 -13.55 -7.66 -18.61
CA SER A 194 -14.65 -7.21 -19.45
C SER A 194 -15.53 -6.18 -18.71
N LYS A 195 -16.29 -5.36 -19.45
CA LYS A 195 -17.15 -4.34 -18.84
C LYS A 195 -18.20 -4.95 -17.91
N ASP A 196 -18.78 -6.07 -18.31
CA ASP A 196 -19.83 -6.74 -17.54
C ASP A 196 -19.26 -7.47 -16.32
N ALA A 197 -18.11 -8.15 -16.45
CA ALA A 197 -17.42 -8.73 -15.30
C ALA A 197 -16.95 -7.66 -14.31
N ARG A 198 -16.48 -6.50 -14.79
CA ARG A 198 -16.14 -5.36 -13.93
C ARG A 198 -17.34 -4.84 -13.16
N ARG A 199 -18.50 -4.65 -13.80
CA ARG A 199 -19.74 -4.25 -13.14
C ARG A 199 -20.10 -5.23 -12.01
N ILE A 200 -20.14 -6.52 -12.32
CA ILE A 200 -20.45 -7.57 -11.33
C ILE A 200 -19.44 -7.57 -10.19
N TYR A 201 -18.16 -7.41 -10.48
CA TYR A 201 -17.11 -7.31 -9.48
C TYR A 201 -17.32 -6.11 -8.54
N GLU A 202 -17.60 -4.94 -9.08
CA GLU A 202 -17.85 -3.72 -8.29
C GLU A 202 -19.12 -3.86 -7.41
N GLU A 203 -20.18 -4.49 -7.92
CA GLU A 203 -21.42 -4.76 -7.17
C GLU A 203 -21.23 -5.82 -6.06
N ALA A 204 -20.46 -6.89 -6.33
CA ALA A 204 -20.34 -8.04 -5.44
C ALA A 204 -19.22 -7.90 -4.39
N VAL A 205 -18.19 -7.11 -4.69
CA VAL A 205 -17.01 -6.98 -3.83
C VAL A 205 -17.06 -5.66 -3.09
N SER A 206 -17.15 -5.76 -1.76
CA SER A 206 -17.09 -4.62 -0.86
C SER A 206 -15.83 -3.78 -1.08
N ASP A 207 -15.95 -2.46 -1.01
CA ASP A 207 -14.87 -1.51 -1.31
C ASP A 207 -13.55 -1.85 -0.60
N HIS A 208 -13.57 -2.27 0.66
CA HIS A 208 -12.36 -2.62 1.43
C HIS A 208 -11.62 -3.87 0.95
N LYS A 209 -12.26 -4.70 0.11
CA LYS A 209 -11.64 -5.85 -0.56
C LYS A 209 -11.35 -5.57 -2.03
N ARG A 210 -11.79 -4.43 -2.56
CA ARG A 210 -11.64 -4.12 -3.98
C ARG A 210 -10.19 -3.78 -4.30
N ILE A 211 -9.66 -4.44 -5.32
CA ILE A 211 -8.35 -4.12 -5.88
C ILE A 211 -8.49 -3.01 -6.92
N ASP A 212 -8.14 -1.78 -6.54
CA ASP A 212 -8.16 -0.60 -7.42
C ASP A 212 -6.83 -0.44 -8.14
N VAL A 213 -6.57 -1.31 -9.13
CA VAL A 213 -5.32 -1.30 -9.92
C VAL A 213 -5.33 -0.23 -11.03
N TYR A 214 -6.51 0.22 -11.47
CA TYR A 214 -6.66 0.97 -12.72
C TYR A 214 -6.80 2.49 -12.59
N ASP A 215 -6.86 3.03 -11.37
CA ASP A 215 -7.14 4.46 -11.13
C ASP A 215 -5.97 5.23 -10.49
N GLN A 216 -4.79 4.60 -10.38
CA GLN A 216 -3.61 5.27 -9.85
C GLN A 216 -2.86 5.96 -10.99
N GLY A 217 -3.14 7.25 -11.16
CA GLY A 217 -2.70 8.08 -12.29
C GLY A 217 -1.17 8.25 -12.44
N ASP A 218 -0.40 8.08 -11.37
CA ASP A 218 1.06 8.15 -11.43
C ASP A 218 1.67 6.76 -11.28
N THR A 219 2.40 6.31 -12.31
CA THR A 219 3.19 5.09 -12.21
C THR A 219 4.39 5.33 -11.29
N PRO A 220 4.81 4.36 -10.47
CA PRO A 220 5.99 4.49 -9.60
C PRO A 220 7.27 4.93 -10.33
N GLY A 221 7.36 4.68 -11.64
CA GLY A 221 8.50 5.10 -12.47
C GLY A 221 8.69 6.62 -12.53
N ALA A 222 7.62 7.39 -12.74
CA ALA A 222 7.71 8.86 -12.79
C ALA A 222 8.16 9.45 -11.44
N PHE A 223 7.72 8.84 -10.33
CA PHE A 223 8.17 9.21 -9.00
C PHE A 223 9.67 8.94 -8.79
N ALA A 224 10.17 7.78 -9.25
CA ALA A 224 11.59 7.42 -9.12
C ALA A 224 12.53 8.39 -9.87
N GLU A 225 12.14 8.90 -11.04
CA GLU A 225 12.92 9.89 -11.78
C GLU A 225 13.06 11.22 -11.02
N GLY A 226 11.95 11.72 -10.44
CA GLY A 226 11.96 12.93 -9.62
C GLY A 226 12.86 12.80 -8.38
N MET A 227 12.90 11.60 -7.80
CA MET A 227 13.72 11.28 -6.64
C MET A 227 15.22 11.31 -6.94
N GLU A 228 15.65 10.78 -8.08
CA GLU A 228 17.05 10.83 -8.53
C GLU A 228 17.51 12.28 -8.71
N ALA A 229 16.69 13.11 -9.36
CA ALA A 229 16.99 14.54 -9.52
C ALA A 229 17.11 15.26 -8.15
N GLN A 230 16.24 14.92 -7.20
CA GLN A 230 16.29 15.45 -5.84
C GLN A 230 17.56 15.01 -5.09
N HIS A 231 17.97 13.75 -5.23
CA HIS A 231 19.23 13.27 -4.67
C HIS A 231 20.44 14.01 -5.23
N GLN A 232 20.53 14.14 -6.56
CA GLN A 232 21.62 14.87 -7.22
C GLN A 232 21.68 16.34 -6.78
N HIS A 233 20.52 16.98 -6.55
CA HIS A 233 20.47 18.31 -5.99
C HIS A 233 21.01 18.36 -4.55
N ARG A 234 20.51 17.48 -3.67
CA ARG A 234 20.94 17.38 -2.26
C ARG A 234 22.44 17.07 -2.13
N ALA A 235 22.97 16.17 -2.95
CA ALA A 235 24.40 15.84 -3.00
C ALA A 235 25.27 17.05 -3.41
N ARG A 236 24.82 17.83 -4.39
CA ARG A 236 25.50 19.08 -4.78
C ARG A 236 25.53 20.11 -3.64
N LEU A 237 24.41 20.28 -2.94
CA LEU A 237 24.32 21.18 -1.78
C LEU A 237 25.23 20.73 -0.64
N ALA A 238 25.28 19.43 -0.35
CA ALA A 238 26.19 18.85 0.65
C ALA A 238 27.66 19.16 0.31
N ALA A 239 28.07 18.94 -0.95
CA ALA A 239 29.43 19.23 -1.41
C ALA A 239 29.78 20.73 -1.38
N GLN A 240 28.83 21.62 -1.66
CA GLN A 240 29.02 23.07 -1.52
C GLN A 240 29.20 23.47 -0.06
N THR A 241 28.38 22.92 0.84
CA THR A 241 28.43 23.18 2.28
C THR A 241 29.76 22.75 2.87
N LEU A 242 30.24 21.55 2.52
CA LEU A 242 31.53 21.06 3.00
C LEU A 242 32.69 21.98 2.59
N ARG A 243 32.71 22.44 1.32
CA ARG A 243 33.74 23.37 0.83
C ARG A 243 33.72 24.70 1.59
N ALA A 244 32.54 25.24 1.87
CA ALA A 244 32.40 26.47 2.63
C ALA A 244 32.90 26.32 4.08
N LEU A 245 32.61 25.19 4.72
CA LEU A 245 33.07 24.90 6.09
C LEU A 245 34.59 24.69 6.16
N SER A 246 35.19 24.00 5.18
CA SER A 246 36.63 23.81 5.10
C SER A 246 37.37 25.13 4.86
N GLY A 247 36.90 25.98 3.95
CA GLY A 247 37.51 27.28 3.68
C GLY A 247 37.42 28.27 4.85
N ALA A 248 36.39 28.15 5.70
CA ALA A 248 36.26 28.95 6.91
C ALA A 248 37.21 28.52 8.05
N SER A 249 37.81 27.32 7.97
CA SER A 249 38.72 26.81 9.00
C SER A 249 40.20 27.17 8.78
N GLU A 250 40.53 27.72 7.60
CA GLU A 250 41.91 28.05 7.19
C GLU A 250 42.25 29.56 7.32
N GLY A 251 41.29 30.42 7.70
CA GLY A 251 41.46 31.87 7.87
C GLY A 251 41.31 32.32 9.32
#